data_AF-A0A7K3WPS6-F1
#
_entry.id   AF-A0A7K3WPS6-F1
#
_cell.length_a   1.000
_cell.length_b   1.000
_cell.length_c   1.000
_cell.angle_alpha   90.00
_cell.angle_beta   90.00
_cell.angle_gamma   90.00
#
_symmetry.space_group_name_H-M   'P 1'
#
loop_
_entity.id
_entity.type
_entity.pdbx_description
1 polymer ?
#
loop_
_entity_poly.entity_id
_entity_poly.type
_entity_poly.pdbx_seq_one_letter_code
_entity_poly.pdbx_strand_id
1 'polypeptide(L)' 'MKKEYEPYQNVEEPDLTGTYTARDYISCKTEELMELLRGKIFKMSAAPLWRHQEIVGELYLIFRKVY' A
#
# COMPACT_ATOMS: atom_id res chain seq x y z
N MET A 1 4.01 -13.00 29.43
CA MET A 1 5.24 -12.99 28.63
C MET A 1 5.15 -11.79 27.69
N LYS A 2 5.84 -10.69 28.01
CA LYS A 2 5.86 -9.49 27.17
C LYS A 2 6.69 -9.82 25.93
N LYS A 3 6.09 -9.75 24.73
CA LYS A 3 6.84 -9.89 23.48
C LYS A 3 7.71 -8.65 23.32
N GLU A 4 9.02 -8.86 23.37
CA GLU A 4 10.02 -7.85 23.07
C GLU A 4 10.02 -7.66 21.54
N TYR A 5 9.61 -6.47 21.08
CA TYR A 5 9.64 -6.12 19.66
C TYR A 5 11.02 -5.52 19.35
N GLU A 6 11.66 -6.03 18.30
CA GLU A 6 12.91 -5.49 17.73
C GLU A 6 12.82 -3.96 17.53
N PRO A 7 13.93 -3.21 17.70
CA PRO A 7 13.93 -1.76 17.52
C PRO A 7 13.54 -1.43 16.08
N TYR A 8 12.41 -0.73 15.92
CA TYR A 8 11.89 -0.25 14.65
C TYR A 8 12.98 0.55 13.94
N GLN A 9 13.44 0.06 12.78
CA GLN A 9 14.21 0.88 11.84
C GLN A 9 13.34 2.09 11.50
N ASN A 10 13.83 3.31 11.72
CA ASN A 10 13.09 4.51 11.33
C ASN A 10 12.76 4.44 9.84
N VAL A 11 11.48 4.30 9.53
CA VAL A 11 10.95 4.26 8.18
C VAL A 11 10.74 5.70 7.75
N GLU A 12 11.67 6.27 6.99
CA GLU A 12 11.52 7.63 6.46
C GLU A 12 10.41 7.65 5.40
N GLU A 13 9.29 8.29 5.72
CA GLU A 13 8.21 8.47 4.74
C GLU A 13 8.70 9.32 3.56
N PRO A 14 8.34 8.95 2.31
CA PRO A 14 8.70 9.75 1.14
C PRO A 14 8.00 11.11 1.18
N ASP A 15 8.73 12.16 0.79
CA ASP A 15 8.18 13.51 0.62
C ASP A 15 7.06 13.55 -0.44
N LEU A 16 5.81 13.70 0.00
CA LEU A 16 4.62 13.70 -0.87
C LEU A 16 4.58 14.86 -1.88
N THR A 17 5.48 15.85 -1.77
CA THR A 17 5.56 16.98 -2.72
C THR A 17 6.51 16.73 -3.90
N GLY A 18 7.34 15.69 -3.81
CA GLY A 18 8.36 15.34 -4.81
C GLY A 18 7.81 14.69 -6.09
N THR A 19 8.68 14.60 -7.10
CA THR A 19 8.44 13.79 -8.32
C THR A 19 9.28 12.53 -8.26
N TYR A 20 8.64 11.37 -8.37
CA TYR A 20 9.23 10.05 -8.18
C TYR A 20 9.17 9.21 -9.44
N THR A 21 10.19 8.40 -9.68
CA THR A 21 10.19 7.39 -10.73
C THR A 21 9.69 6.04 -10.20
N ALA A 22 9.38 5.12 -11.11
CA ALA A 22 8.99 3.76 -10.74
C ALA A 22 10.09 3.04 -9.93
N ARG A 23 11.37 3.35 -10.19
CA ARG A 23 12.50 2.78 -9.43
C ARG A 23 12.47 3.26 -7.98
N ASP A 24 12.24 4.56 -7.78
CA ASP A 24 12.22 5.17 -6.46
C ASP A 24 11.07 4.61 -5.62
N TYR A 25 9.91 4.38 -6.24
CA TYR A 25 8.76 3.74 -5.60
C TYR A 25 9.07 2.32 -5.11
N ILE A 26 9.80 1.50 -5.88
CA ILE A 26 10.18 0.14 -5.46
C ILE A 26 11.14 0.17 -4.27
N SER A 27 12.03 1.17 -4.20
CA SER A 27 12.96 1.34 -3.07
C SER A 27 12.32 1.94 -1.82
N CYS A 28 11.09 2.45 -1.94
CA CYS A 28 10.38 3.08 -0.84
C CYS A 28 10.02 2.03 0.21
N LYS A 29 10.52 2.21 1.43
CA LYS A 29 10.15 1.39 2.58
C LYS A 29 9.13 2.19 3.36
N THR A 30 7.88 1.75 3.37
CA THR A 30 6.78 2.40 4.10
C THR A 30 5.96 1.33 4.79
N GLU A 31 5.43 1.64 5.97
CA GLU A 31 4.50 0.73 6.67
C GLU A 31 3.08 0.82 6.11
N GLU A 32 2.78 1.91 5.38
CA GLU A 32 1.49 2.16 4.74
C GLU A 32 1.53 1.85 3.24
N LEU A 33 0.37 1.49 2.69
CA LEU A 33 0.16 1.37 1.25
C LEU A 33 0.18 2.76 0.60
N MET A 34 1.08 2.94 -0.36
CA MET A 34 1.22 4.17 -1.15
C MET A 34 1.02 3.88 -2.64
N GLU A 35 0.58 4.88 -3.40
CA GLU A 35 0.34 4.77 -4.84
C GLU A 35 1.20 5.80 -5.59
N LEU A 36 1.93 5.37 -6.62
CA LEU A 36 2.63 6.28 -7.53
C LEU A 36 1.75 6.60 -8.74
N LEU A 37 1.23 7.83 -8.81
CA LEU A 37 0.40 8.30 -9.92
C LEU A 37 1.04 9.54 -10.56
N ARG A 38 1.43 9.42 -11.84
CA ARG A 38 2.05 10.51 -12.63
C ARG A 38 3.27 11.13 -11.94
N GLY A 39 4.09 10.30 -11.31
CA GLY A 39 5.27 10.75 -10.59
C GLY A 39 5.01 11.33 -9.21
N LYS A 40 3.77 11.30 -8.70
CA LYS A 40 3.44 11.76 -7.34
C LYS A 40 3.04 10.58 -6.49
N ILE A 41 3.51 10.55 -5.25
CA ILE A 41 3.13 9.54 -4.27
C ILE A 41 1.88 10.02 -3.54
N PHE A 42 0.88 9.14 -3.49
CA PHE A 42 -0.35 9.35 -2.73
C PHE A 42 -0.42 8.30 -1.62
N LYS A 43 -0.83 8.71 -0.42
CA LYS A 43 -1.32 7.73 0.55
C LYS A 43 -2.61 7.14 -0.01
N MET A 44 -2.77 5.82 0.10
CA MET A 44 -3.96 5.15 -0.40
C MET A 44 -5.20 5.84 0.19
N SER A 45 -6.22 6.08 -0.66
CA SER A 45 -7.48 6.64 -0.17
C SER A 45 -8.09 5.72 0.90
N ALA A 46 -8.90 6.30 1.80
CA ALA A 46 -9.37 5.73 3.07
C ALA A 46 -9.37 4.19 3.10
N ALA A 47 -8.69 3.62 4.09
CA ALA A 47 -8.50 2.17 4.26
C ALA A 47 -9.77 1.40 3.87
N PRO A 48 -9.66 0.37 3.00
CA PRO A 48 -10.82 -0.23 2.37
C PRO A 48 -11.77 -0.78 3.43
N LEU A 49 -12.98 -0.20 3.50
CA LEU A 49 -14.03 -0.67 4.39
C LEU A 49 -14.37 -2.13 4.07
N TRP A 50 -14.93 -2.85 5.04
CA TRP A 50 -15.35 -4.24 4.90
C TRP A 50 -16.15 -4.51 3.60
N ARG A 51 -17.04 -3.59 3.23
CA ARG A 51 -17.83 -3.66 2.00
C ARG A 51 -17.00 -3.57 0.72
N HIS A 52 -15.92 -2.78 0.71
CA HIS A 52 -14.99 -2.74 -0.44
C HIS A 52 -14.29 -4.09 -0.61
N GLN A 53 -13.86 -4.71 0.49
CA GLN A 53 -13.20 -6.02 0.47
C GLN A 53 -14.14 -7.14 0.02
N GLU A 54 -15.39 -7.10 0.48
CA GLU A 54 -16.42 -8.06 0.08
C GLU A 54 -16.64 -8.06 -1.43
N ILE A 55 -16.89 -6.88 -2.02
CA ILE A 55 -17.16 -6.74 -3.46
C ILE A 55 -15.95 -7.17 -4.30
N VAL A 56 -14.73 -6.77 -3.91
CA VAL A 56 -13.50 -7.18 -4.62
C VAL A 56 -13.29 -8.70 -4.53
N GLY A 57 -13.60 -9.30 -3.38
CA GLY A 57 -13.52 -10.75 -3.18
C GLY A 57 -14.49 -11.52 -4.07
N GLU A 58 -15.74 -11.07 -4.18
CA GLU A 58 -16.72 -11.66 -5.10
C GLU A 58 -16.27 -11.56 -6.56
N LEU A 59 -15.78 -10.40 -6.98
CA LEU A 59 -15.29 -10.19 -8.34
C LEU A 59 -14.11 -11.13 -8.67
N TYR A 60 -13.19 -11.29 -7.72
CA TYR A 60 -12.07 -12.22 -7.86
C TYR A 60 -12.56 -13.67 -8.06
N LEU A 61 -13.55 -14.13 -7.28
CA LEU A 61 -14.11 -15.48 -7.40
C LEU A 61 -14.81 -15.70 -8.75
N ILE A 62 -15.51 -14.68 -9.27
CA ILE A 62 -16.13 -14.74 -10.60
C ILE A 62 -15.06 -14.95 -11.66
N PHE A 63 -14.01 -14.12 -11.68
CA PHE A 63 -12.92 -14.27 -12.65
C PHE A 63 -12.21 -15.62 -12.50
N ARG A 64 -11.93 -16.08 -11.28
CA ARG A 64 -11.28 -17.38 -11.03
C ARG A 64 -12.09 -18.58 -11.53
N LYS A 65 -13.41 -18.46 -11.65
CA LYS A 65 -14.27 -19.55 -12.14
C LYS A 65 -14.34 -19.59 -13.68
N VAL A 66 -14.07 -18.46 -14.33
CA VAL A 66 -14.15 -18.29 -15.79
C VAL A 66 -12.86 -18.72 -16.50
N TYR A 67 -11.73 -18.74 -15.78
CA TYR A 67 -10.42 -19.23 -16.25
C TYR A 67 -10.02 -20.51 -15.52
#